data_AF-A0A7X3YCB4-F1
#
_entry.id   AF-A0A7X3YCB4-F1
#
_cell.length_a   1.000
_cell.length_b   1.000
_cell.length_c   1.000
_cell.angle_alpha   90.00
_cell.angle_beta   90.00
_cell.angle_gamma   90.00
#
_symmetry.space_group_name_H-M   'P 1'
#
loop_
_entity.id
_entity.type
_entity.pdbx_description
1 polymer ?
#
loop_
_entity_poly.entity_id
_entity_poly.type
_entity_poly.pdbx_seq_one_letter_code
_entity_poly.pdbx_strand_id
1 'polypeptide(L)'
;MSDYAAPLRDIRFAMTEIAGLDAVIALPGMEEISADLVDAVLTEAGRFADEAVAPLNRVGDIQGAVLENGVVRTADGFREAYRQFCEGGWNGAPFDPEYGGQGLPWLVSTALTEMWQSACLSFSLAPLLTQGAVDLLSN
;
A
#
# COMPACT_ATOMS: atom_id res chain seq x y z
N MET A 1 1.10 22.42 9.27
CA MET A 1 1.15 20.94 9.33
C MET A 1 1.90 20.52 8.10
N SER A 2 2.83 19.60 8.22
CA SER A 2 3.51 19.05 7.04
C SER A 2 2.53 18.09 6.40
N ASP A 3 1.87 18.50 5.32
CA ASP A 3 1.13 17.57 4.48
C ASP A 3 2.13 16.53 3.96
N TYR A 4 1.79 15.25 4.11
CA TYR A 4 2.58 14.19 3.51
C TYR A 4 2.52 14.34 1.99
N ALA A 5 3.67 14.20 1.34
CA ALA A 5 3.77 14.17 -0.11
C ALA A 5 4.65 12.97 -0.49
N ALA A 6 4.07 12.03 -1.21
CA ALA A 6 4.77 10.83 -1.63
C ALA A 6 6.07 11.19 -2.39
N PRO A 7 7.25 10.67 -1.98
CA PRO A 7 8.53 11.02 -2.59
C PRO A 7 8.75 10.23 -3.89
N LEU A 8 7.80 10.30 -4.83
CA LEU A 8 7.76 9.45 -6.03
C LEU A 8 9.01 9.56 -6.89
N ARG A 9 9.65 10.75 -6.94
CA ARG A 9 10.92 10.92 -7.68
C ARG A 9 12.01 10.01 -7.11
N ASP A 10 12.15 9.99 -5.79
CA ASP A 10 13.22 9.26 -5.12
C ASP A 10 12.90 7.75 -5.10
N ILE A 11 11.62 7.38 -4.94
CA ILE A 11 11.14 5.99 -5.10
C ILE A 11 11.46 5.47 -6.51
N ARG A 12 11.12 6.23 -7.56
CA ARG A 12 11.41 5.86 -8.95
C ARG A 12 12.90 5.66 -9.17
N PHE A 13 13.71 6.63 -8.75
CA PHE A 13 15.15 6.56 -8.87
C PHE A 13 15.73 5.32 -8.17
N ALA A 14 15.32 5.05 -6.92
CA ALA A 14 15.77 3.87 -6.20
C ALA A 14 15.34 2.57 -6.91
N MET A 15 14.12 2.54 -7.46
CA MET A 15 13.59 1.36 -8.14
C MET A 15 14.28 1.09 -9.49
N THR A 16 14.49 2.11 -10.31
CA THR A 16 15.07 1.96 -11.65
C THR A 16 16.59 1.91 -11.64
N GLU A 17 17.24 2.82 -10.92
CA GLU A 17 18.71 2.98 -10.99
C GLU A 17 19.47 2.11 -10.00
N ILE A 18 18.83 1.69 -8.90
CA ILE A 18 19.50 0.95 -7.81
C ILE A 18 18.98 -0.48 -7.72
N ALA A 19 17.66 -0.68 -7.65
CA ALA A 19 17.06 -1.98 -7.41
C ALA A 19 16.88 -2.83 -8.69
N GLY A 20 16.98 -2.21 -9.87
CA GLY A 20 16.97 -2.91 -11.16
C GLY A 20 15.58 -3.37 -11.60
N LEU A 21 14.61 -2.46 -11.69
CA LEU A 21 13.24 -2.76 -12.13
C LEU A 21 13.18 -3.58 -13.42
N ASP A 22 13.96 -3.19 -14.44
CA ASP A 22 13.96 -3.87 -15.75
C ASP A 22 14.30 -5.35 -15.64
N ALA A 23 15.24 -5.71 -14.75
CA ALA A 23 15.61 -7.09 -14.51
C ALA A 23 14.50 -7.86 -13.79
N VAL A 24 13.78 -7.20 -12.87
CA VAL A 24 12.66 -7.80 -12.12
C VAL A 24 11.47 -8.07 -13.03
N ILE A 25 11.07 -7.11 -13.87
CA ILE A 25 9.92 -7.28 -14.76
C ILE A 25 10.22 -8.20 -15.95
N ALA A 26 11.49 -8.52 -16.20
CA ALA A 26 11.90 -9.53 -17.19
C ALA A 26 11.88 -10.97 -16.65
N LEU A 27 11.58 -11.18 -15.36
CA LEU A 27 11.48 -12.52 -14.77
C LEU A 27 10.22 -13.26 -15.27
N PRO A 28 10.25 -14.61 -15.34
CA PRO A 28 9.06 -15.40 -15.65
C PRO A 28 7.91 -15.09 -14.69
N GLY A 29 6.70 -14.92 -15.22
CA GLY A 29 5.51 -14.55 -14.44
C GLY A 29 5.26 -13.04 -14.33
N MET A 30 6.14 -12.19 -14.89
CA MET A 30 6.00 -10.73 -14.90
C MET A 30 5.63 -10.19 -16.28
N GLU A 31 5.17 -11.03 -17.20
CA GLU A 31 4.96 -10.68 -18.61
C GLU A 31 3.93 -9.55 -18.82
N GLU A 32 3.01 -9.37 -17.87
CA GLU A 32 2.00 -8.30 -17.90
C GLU A 32 2.47 -7.01 -17.22
N ILE A 33 3.65 -7.01 -16.60
CA ILE A 33 4.17 -5.87 -15.84
C ILE A 33 5.15 -5.07 -16.69
N SER A 34 4.80 -3.81 -16.98
CA SER A 34 5.66 -2.87 -17.70
C SER A 34 6.12 -1.73 -16.81
N ALA A 35 7.22 -1.07 -17.18
CA ALA A 35 7.70 0.12 -16.47
C ALA A 35 6.63 1.24 -16.43
N ASP A 36 5.89 1.44 -17.52
CA ASP A 36 4.79 2.43 -17.59
C ASP A 36 3.63 2.06 -16.65
N LEU A 37 3.30 0.78 -16.52
CA LEU A 37 2.30 0.31 -15.56
C LEU A 37 2.77 0.58 -14.13
N VAL A 38 4.02 0.26 -13.83
CA VAL A 38 4.62 0.52 -12.51
C VAL A 38 4.60 2.01 -12.18
N ASP A 39 4.93 2.88 -13.14
CA ASP A 39 4.89 4.33 -12.95
C ASP A 39 3.47 4.86 -12.66
N ALA A 40 2.47 4.35 -13.38
CA ALA A 40 1.07 4.69 -13.17
C ALA A 40 0.60 4.23 -11.78
N VAL A 41 0.96 3.00 -11.38
CA VAL A 41 0.67 2.44 -10.05
C VAL A 41 1.29 3.29 -8.94
N LEU A 42 2.56 3.65 -9.06
CA LEU A 42 3.25 4.50 -8.07
C LEU A 42 2.58 5.88 -7.97
N THR A 43 2.18 6.46 -9.10
CA THR A 43 1.52 7.77 -9.14
C THR A 43 0.15 7.74 -8.44
N GLU A 44 -0.67 6.74 -8.75
CA GLU A 44 -1.97 6.58 -8.10
C GLU A 44 -1.83 6.29 -6.62
N ALA A 45 -0.89 5.42 -6.24
CA ALA A 45 -0.65 5.11 -4.85
C ALA A 45 -0.15 6.32 -4.05
N GLY A 46 0.72 7.14 -4.64
CA GLY A 46 1.14 8.41 -4.04
C GLY A 46 -0.05 9.35 -3.80
N ARG A 47 -0.92 9.52 -4.81
CA ARG A 47 -2.16 10.29 -4.64
C ARG A 47 -3.04 9.74 -3.53
N PHE A 48 -3.26 8.42 -3.48
CA PHE A 48 -4.08 7.81 -2.44
C PHE A 48 -3.46 8.02 -1.04
N ALA A 49 -2.14 7.91 -0.92
CA ALA A 49 -1.41 8.14 0.32
C ALA A 49 -1.57 9.60 0.79
N ASP A 50 -1.41 10.56 -0.12
CA ASP A 50 -1.51 11.99 0.15
C ASP A 50 -2.95 12.41 0.51
N GLU A 51 -3.93 11.99 -0.28
CA GLU A 51 -5.31 12.51 -0.20
C GLU A 51 -6.21 11.72 0.77
N ALA A 52 -6.05 10.40 0.85
CA ALA A 52 -6.93 9.54 1.64
C ALA A 52 -6.31 9.07 2.96
N VAL A 53 -5.01 8.75 2.97
CA VAL A 53 -4.34 8.13 4.12
C VAL A 53 -3.73 9.17 5.06
N ALA A 54 -2.97 10.13 4.54
CA ALA A 54 -2.24 11.10 5.36
C ALA A 54 -3.13 11.94 6.30
N PRO A 55 -4.34 12.39 5.89
CA PRO A 55 -5.23 13.13 6.80
C PRO A 55 -5.64 12.33 8.03
N LEU A 56 -5.65 10.99 7.94
CA LEU A 56 -6.02 10.10 9.03
C LEU A 56 -4.97 10.07 10.13
N ASN A 57 -3.71 10.41 9.84
CA ASN A 57 -2.62 10.26 10.80
C ASN A 57 -2.86 11.06 12.08
N ARG A 58 -3.26 12.33 11.93
CA ARG A 58 -3.59 13.20 13.06
C ARG A 58 -4.88 12.77 13.75
N VAL A 59 -5.90 12.36 12.99
CA VAL A 59 -7.19 11.93 13.55
C VAL A 59 -7.01 10.65 14.38
N GLY A 60 -6.25 9.68 13.86
CA GLY A 60 -5.91 8.43 14.53
C GLY A 60 -5.13 8.64 15.82
N ASP A 61 -4.17 9.57 15.84
CA ASP A 61 -3.41 9.94 17.04
C ASP A 61 -4.29 10.56 18.13
N ILE A 62 -5.21 11.46 17.77
CA ILE A 62 -6.10 12.14 18.74
C ILE A 62 -7.14 11.18 19.31
N GLN A 63 -7.81 10.42 18.44
CA GLN A 63 -8.99 9.65 18.82
C GLN A 63 -8.63 8.24 19.32
N GLY A 64 -7.56 7.65 18.78
CA GLY A 64 -7.18 6.28 19.07
C GLY A 64 -8.23 5.24 18.66
N ALA A 65 -8.11 4.04 19.23
CA ALA A 65 -9.12 2.99 19.13
C ALA A 65 -9.79 2.77 20.49
N VAL A 66 -11.09 2.50 20.48
CA VAL A 66 -11.90 2.27 21.69
C VAL A 66 -12.47 0.86 21.66
N LEU A 67 -12.25 0.11 22.73
CA LEU A 67 -12.92 -1.17 22.97
C LEU A 67 -14.19 -0.92 23.78
N GLU A 68 -15.34 -1.29 23.22
CA GLU A 68 -16.62 -1.19 23.91
C GLU A 68 -17.47 -2.42 23.60
N ASN A 69 -17.95 -3.11 24.64
CA ASN A 69 -18.81 -4.30 24.52
C ASN A 69 -18.26 -5.38 23.56
N GLY A 70 -16.94 -5.59 23.56
CA GLY A 70 -16.26 -6.58 22.70
C GLY A 70 -16.02 -6.13 21.26
N VAL A 71 -16.41 -4.89 20.89
CA VAL A 71 -16.17 -4.32 19.56
C VAL A 71 -15.10 -3.25 19.64
N VAL A 72 -14.07 -3.36 18.81
CA VAL A 72 -13.05 -2.31 18.64
C VAL A 72 -13.55 -1.33 17.59
N ARG A 73 -13.62 -0.05 17.96
CA ARG A 73 -13.93 1.07 17.07
C ARG A 73 -12.66 1.86 16.80
N THR A 74 -12.31 2.00 15.53
CA THR A 74 -11.19 2.82 15.07
C THR A 74 -11.57 4.29 15.05
N ALA A 75 -10.57 5.17 14.97
CA ALA A 75 -10.77 6.59 14.71
C ALA A 75 -11.60 6.84 13.44
N ASP A 76 -12.22 8.01 13.40
CA ASP A 76 -13.03 8.46 12.27
C ASP A 76 -12.24 8.44 10.96
N GLY A 77 -12.91 8.06 9.87
CA GLY A 77 -12.31 7.95 8.54
C GLY A 77 -11.57 6.64 8.26
N PHE A 78 -10.99 5.96 9.25
CA PHE A 78 -10.19 4.74 9.03
C PHE A 78 -10.97 3.64 8.30
N ARG A 79 -12.22 3.37 8.72
CA ARG A 79 -13.07 2.36 8.07
C ARG A 79 -13.31 2.67 6.60
N GLU A 80 -13.58 3.94 6.30
CA GLU A 80 -13.91 4.39 4.96
C GLU A 80 -12.67 4.35 4.05
N ALA A 81 -11.54 4.84 4.54
CA ALA A 81 -10.27 4.75 3.82
C ALA A 81 -9.83 3.30 3.62
N TYR A 82 -10.07 2.40 4.58
CA TYR A 82 -9.74 0.98 4.42
C TYR A 82 -10.65 0.32 3.37
N ARG A 83 -11.92 0.72 3.30
CA ARG A 83 -12.83 0.27 2.23
C ARG A 83 -12.31 0.72 0.86
N GLN A 84 -11.96 1.99 0.71
CA GLN A 84 -11.35 2.52 -0.53
C GLN A 84 -10.03 1.80 -0.85
N PHE A 85 -9.24 1.48 0.18
CA PHE A 85 -7.98 0.76 0.01
C PHE A 85 -8.21 -0.64 -0.60
N CYS A 86 -9.22 -1.36 -0.10
CA CYS A 86 -9.62 -2.66 -0.63
C CYS A 86 -10.24 -2.54 -2.03
N GLU A 87 -11.11 -1.55 -2.27
CA GLU A 87 -11.75 -1.30 -3.57
C GLU A 87 -10.73 -0.92 -4.66
N GLY A 88 -9.65 -0.21 -4.29
CA GLY A 88 -8.51 0.06 -5.17
C GLY A 88 -7.57 -1.13 -5.39
N GLY A 89 -7.85 -2.27 -4.76
CA GLY A 89 -7.07 -3.50 -4.91
C GLY A 89 -5.70 -3.48 -4.23
N TRP A 90 -5.37 -2.44 -3.45
CA TRP A 90 -4.04 -2.27 -2.84
C TRP A 90 -3.67 -3.38 -1.86
N ASN A 91 -4.67 -4.00 -1.22
CA ASN A 91 -4.45 -5.10 -0.29
C ASN A 91 -3.97 -6.38 -1.00
N GLY A 92 -4.29 -6.51 -2.30
CA GLY A 92 -3.95 -7.63 -3.17
C GLY A 92 -2.74 -7.40 -4.06
N ALA A 93 -2.03 -6.26 -3.92
CA ALA A 93 -1.00 -5.82 -4.85
C ALA A 93 0.05 -6.91 -5.20
N PRO A 94 0.71 -7.57 -4.23
CA PRO A 94 1.71 -8.60 -4.54
C PRO A 94 1.14 -10.00 -4.80
N PHE A 95 -0.15 -10.23 -4.57
CA PHE A 95 -0.70 -11.58 -4.52
C PHE A 95 -1.13 -12.12 -5.87
N ASP A 96 -1.28 -13.44 -5.94
CA ASP A 96 -1.60 -14.19 -7.15
C ASP A 96 -2.94 -13.72 -7.77
N PRO A 97 -2.95 -13.39 -9.08
CA PRO A 97 -4.17 -13.08 -9.81
C PRO A 97 -5.26 -14.15 -9.75
N GLU A 98 -4.92 -15.44 -9.57
CA GLU A 98 -5.91 -16.52 -9.41
C GLU A 98 -6.83 -16.31 -8.20
N TYR A 99 -6.32 -15.67 -7.15
CA TYR A 99 -7.09 -15.33 -5.94
C TYR A 99 -7.54 -13.86 -5.93
N GLY A 100 -7.45 -13.15 -7.06
CA GLY A 100 -7.85 -11.75 -7.20
C GLY A 100 -6.79 -10.72 -6.78
N GLY A 101 -5.53 -11.13 -6.66
CA GLY A 101 -4.40 -10.20 -6.52
C GLY A 101 -4.02 -9.52 -7.83
N GLN A 102 -3.05 -8.59 -7.77
CA GLN A 102 -2.57 -7.87 -8.95
C GLN A 102 -1.28 -8.46 -9.53
N GLY A 103 -0.63 -9.41 -8.85
CA GLY A 103 0.62 -10.02 -9.30
C GLY A 103 1.81 -9.05 -9.40
N LEU A 104 1.75 -7.88 -8.74
CA LEU A 104 2.85 -6.91 -8.77
C LEU A 104 4.09 -7.50 -8.09
N PRO A 105 5.31 -7.27 -8.62
CA PRO A 105 6.51 -7.74 -7.97
C PRO A 105 6.66 -7.09 -6.59
N TRP A 106 7.19 -7.84 -5.63
CA TRP A 106 7.45 -7.36 -4.27
C TRP A 106 8.30 -6.08 -4.22
N LEU A 107 9.13 -5.83 -5.24
CA LEU A 107 9.85 -4.56 -5.42
C LEU A 107 8.89 -3.36 -5.46
N VAL A 108 7.82 -3.45 -6.24
CA VAL A 108 6.80 -2.40 -6.36
C VAL A 108 5.96 -2.33 -5.09
N SER A 109 5.47 -3.47 -4.61
CA SER A 109 4.65 -3.54 -3.39
C SER A 109 5.37 -2.99 -2.16
N THR A 110 6.70 -3.12 -2.08
CA THR A 110 7.51 -2.51 -1.01
C THR A 110 7.45 -0.99 -1.05
N ALA A 111 7.55 -0.37 -2.23
CA ALA A 111 7.42 1.08 -2.39
C ALA A 111 6.00 1.57 -2.04
N LEU A 112 4.97 0.79 -2.37
CA LEU A 112 3.60 1.08 -1.95
C LEU A 112 3.49 1.11 -0.41
N THR A 113 4.03 0.07 0.24
CA THR A 113 4.04 -0.04 1.70
C THR A 113 4.76 1.12 2.38
N GLU A 114 5.88 1.59 1.83
CA GLU A 114 6.57 2.79 2.33
C GLU A 114 5.63 4.00 2.34
N MET A 115 4.85 4.21 1.28
CA MET A 115 3.92 5.33 1.19
C MET A 115 2.79 5.22 2.21
N TRP A 116 2.20 4.04 2.38
CA TRP A 116 1.15 3.82 3.38
C TRP A 116 1.66 4.07 4.81
N GLN A 117 2.84 3.53 5.13
CA GLN A 117 3.45 3.66 6.44
C GLN A 117 3.84 5.10 6.76
N SER A 118 4.42 5.80 5.79
CA SER A 118 4.84 7.19 5.95
C SER A 118 3.66 8.14 6.07
N ALA A 119 2.58 7.90 5.31
CA ALA A 119 1.36 8.69 5.40
C ALA A 119 0.63 8.48 6.74
N CYS A 120 0.41 7.22 7.14
CA CYS A 120 -0.19 6.88 8.42
C CYS A 120 0.19 5.45 8.86
N LEU A 121 1.18 5.34 9.75
CA LEU A 121 1.68 4.05 10.23
C LEU A 121 0.57 3.20 10.86
N SER A 122 -0.29 3.78 11.70
CA SER A 122 -1.36 3.05 12.38
C SER A 122 -2.40 2.48 11.41
N PHE A 123 -2.71 3.19 10.31
CA PHE A 123 -3.55 2.67 9.23
C PHE A 123 -2.89 1.49 8.52
N SER A 124 -1.60 1.62 8.18
CA SER A 124 -0.85 0.61 7.42
C SER A 124 -0.71 -0.76 8.12
N LEU A 125 -0.91 -0.82 9.44
CA LEU A 125 -0.84 -2.08 10.19
C LEU A 125 -1.99 -3.04 9.84
N ALA A 126 -3.17 -2.51 9.48
CA ALA A 126 -4.31 -3.33 9.10
C ALA A 126 -4.04 -4.16 7.82
N PRO A 127 -3.60 -3.56 6.69
CA PRO A 127 -3.22 -4.36 5.53
C PRO A 127 -1.97 -5.20 5.79
N LEU A 128 -0.96 -4.72 6.52
CA LEU A 128 0.27 -5.48 6.79
C LEU A 128 0.01 -6.85 7.45
N LEU A 129 -0.81 -6.87 8.52
CA LEU A 129 -1.13 -8.12 9.22
C LEU A 129 -1.97 -9.07 8.36
N THR A 130 -2.83 -8.51 7.51
CA THR A 130 -3.65 -9.28 6.57
C THR A 130 -2.76 -9.93 5.51
N GLN A 131 -1.82 -9.18 4.95
CA GLN A 131 -0.86 -9.68 3.96
C GLN A 131 -0.03 -10.83 4.53
N GLY A 132 0.52 -10.69 5.74
CA GLY A 132 1.29 -11.77 6.37
C GLY A 132 0.47 -13.03 6.65
N ALA A 133 -0.82 -12.90 6.94
CA ALA A 133 -1.71 -14.04 7.09
C ALA A 133 -2.00 -14.74 5.75
N VAL A 134 -2.15 -13.99 4.66
CA VAL A 134 -2.32 -14.54 3.30
C VAL A 134 -1.04 -15.28 2.89
N ASP A 135 0.13 -14.67 3.07
CA ASP A 135 1.41 -15.30 2.76
C ASP A 135 1.61 -16.63 3.51
N LEU A 136 1.20 -16.70 4.77
CA LEU A 136 1.27 -17.92 5.56
C LEU A 136 0.39 -19.05 4.99
N LEU A 137 -0.76 -18.72 4.40
CA LEU A 137 -1.71 -19.70 3.87
C LEU A 137 -1.41 -20.13 2.44
N SER A 138 -0.72 -19.29 1.68
CA SER A 138 -0.42 -19.49 0.26
C SER A 138 0.95 -20.13 -0.01
N ASN A 139 1.79 -20.26 1.02
CA ASN A 139 3.07 -20.99 0.99
C ASN A 139 2.94 -22.39 1.59
#